data_AF-D8RRR5-F1
#
_entry.id   AF-D8RRR5-F1
#
_cell.length_a   1.000
_cell.length_b   1.000
_cell.length_c   1.000
_cell.angle_alpha   90.00
_cell.angle_beta   90.00
_cell.angle_gamma   90.00
#
_symmetry.space_group_name_H-M   'P 1'
#
loop_
_entity.id
_entity.type
_entity.pdbx_description
1 polymer ?
#
loop_
_entity_poly.entity_id
_entity_poly.type
_entity_poly.pdbx_seq_one_letter_code
_entity_poly.pdbx_strand_id
1 'polypeptide(L)'
;MATITCKGKALEFGSGCTLGAILQVLGRKFGECNESPPCVYSSSGKIFLAPDELLPDGDYTYIGNTSLSNPCCSPSSQGYNVVMARQMVPDPQVLSFMPATAVPPLPLQLMHKVFGRFISDLRGELPDPTMADYMHFNDLVTACSTFYDHESDLRTELRQIWRGYLEVNVVDEMYTGSCNKHTTDLWTWDPLHDALVLLKEVKRGTSTSHTEPLMQAVTNYELNWNAARRGVKALMSDTCLPALIVQHIGQLLLVGGVITLPAGDGGEKKDKICYQPLASAYLALLHGHDVSLAMDGVRTCMAIKAAVARLITFYGNWGDRNCKKGPSSKRRELFRRRIPGLLHREAVKPGVRVDLACEHKRVYILKKPGEDCVIKYCQQDYGADVHRAWGEAGLAPKLLSLKQVGGGWLEVRMEWLPEEDGWKLLYGLPEADNLRDEVVSNLAKAHKVEVRKWKGGTTYGVHGDMRDSNVMVKMTNGQLEVRFIDFDWAKEEGLPGSLYPSFINHEGVNWSLGVGEGLRMLQEHDKYLLGLPQAKQIKVEEKEDDDEDDDDDDDDDDDDDDYMEPNRKKLRL
;
A
#
# COMPACT_ATOMS: atom_id res chain seq x y z
N MET A 1 22.90 20.92 -22.50
CA MET A 1 22.26 21.82 -23.47
C MET A 1 20.97 21.17 -23.94
N ALA A 2 19.89 21.94 -24.04
CA ALA A 2 18.65 21.51 -24.64
C ALA A 2 18.42 22.34 -25.89
N THR A 3 18.02 21.68 -26.99
CA THR A 3 17.74 22.34 -28.28
C THR A 3 16.27 22.12 -28.60
N ILE A 4 15.52 23.21 -28.77
CA ILE A 4 14.11 23.17 -29.17
C ILE A 4 14.00 23.78 -30.57
N THR A 5 13.27 23.12 -31.46
CA THR A 5 13.08 23.59 -32.83
C THR A 5 11.63 24.00 -33.01
N CYS A 6 11.38 25.27 -33.37
CA CYS A 6 10.03 25.79 -33.64
C CYS A 6 10.03 26.43 -35.03
N LYS A 7 9.08 26.03 -35.90
CA LYS A 7 8.97 26.47 -37.31
C LYS A 7 10.30 26.46 -38.08
N GLY A 8 11.10 25.41 -37.89
CA GLY A 8 12.36 25.21 -38.61
C GLY A 8 13.57 26.03 -38.11
N LYS A 9 13.44 26.78 -37.01
CA LYS A 9 14.59 27.45 -36.34
C LYS A 9 14.93 26.77 -35.02
N ALA A 10 16.20 26.44 -34.84
CA ALA A 10 16.73 25.85 -33.61
C ALA A 10 17.12 26.94 -32.60
N LEU A 11 16.67 26.78 -31.36
CA LEU A 11 17.04 27.62 -30.22
C LEU A 11 17.84 26.77 -29.23
N GLU A 12 19.06 27.23 -28.93
CA GLU A 12 19.98 26.55 -28.02
C GLU A 12 19.99 27.21 -26.64
N PHE A 13 19.85 26.41 -25.59
CA PHE A 13 19.90 26.89 -24.20
C PHE A 13 21.10 26.30 -23.45
N GLY A 14 21.81 27.17 -22.74
CA GLY A 14 22.97 26.82 -21.91
C GLY A 14 22.60 25.89 -20.75
N SER A 15 23.60 25.18 -20.22
CA SER A 15 23.43 24.29 -19.07
C SER A 15 23.16 25.11 -17.80
N GLY A 16 21.90 25.17 -17.39
CA GLY A 16 21.44 25.92 -16.20
C GLY A 16 20.00 26.43 -16.30
N CYS A 17 19.38 26.42 -17.48
CA CYS A 17 18.00 26.87 -17.66
C CYS A 17 16.99 25.82 -17.16
N THR A 18 16.06 26.22 -16.28
CA THR A 18 14.94 25.39 -15.84
C THR A 18 13.82 25.40 -16.88
N LEU A 19 12.98 24.36 -16.91
CA LEU A 19 11.85 24.24 -17.86
C LEU A 19 10.90 25.45 -17.74
N GLY A 20 10.68 25.97 -16.54
CA GLY A 20 9.89 27.18 -16.31
C GLY A 20 10.53 28.45 -16.88
N ALA A 21 11.87 28.58 -16.83
CA ALA A 21 12.57 29.71 -17.45
C ALA A 21 12.54 29.63 -18.99
N ILE A 22 12.59 28.43 -19.56
CA ILE A 22 12.46 28.21 -21.01
C ILE A 22 11.05 28.56 -21.47
N LEU A 23 10.01 28.15 -20.74
CA LEU A 23 8.61 28.47 -21.05
C LEU A 23 8.29 29.96 -20.85
N GLN A 24 8.86 30.62 -19.83
CA GLN A 24 8.73 32.08 -19.66
C GLN A 24 9.38 32.87 -20.79
N VAL A 25 10.55 32.44 -21.29
CA VAL A 25 11.23 33.10 -22.42
C VAL A 25 10.46 32.88 -23.73
N LEU A 26 9.84 31.71 -23.91
CA LEU A 26 9.00 31.42 -25.08
C LEU A 26 7.66 32.18 -25.02
N GLY A 27 7.06 32.32 -23.84
CA GLY A 27 5.86 33.15 -23.63
C GLY A 27 6.11 34.65 -23.81
N ARG A 28 7.32 35.15 -23.48
CA ARG A 28 7.69 36.56 -23.64
C ARG A 28 8.10 36.98 -25.05
N LYS A 29 8.47 36.05 -25.94
CA LYS A 29 8.97 36.40 -27.29
C LYS A 29 7.89 36.46 -28.38
N PHE A 30 6.65 36.10 -28.06
CA PHE A 30 5.54 36.07 -29.02
C PHE A 30 4.32 36.94 -28.60
N GLY A 31 4.49 37.82 -27.62
CA GLY A 31 3.60 38.97 -27.37
C GLY A 31 4.39 40.26 -27.58
N GLU A 32 3.85 41.18 -28.36
CA GLU A 32 4.54 42.35 -28.90
C GLU A 32 4.96 43.40 -27.84
N CYS A 33 6.09 44.05 -28.16
CA CYS A 33 6.67 45.32 -27.73
C CYS A 33 6.18 46.12 -26.49
N ASN A 34 7.20 46.46 -25.70
CA ASN A 34 7.59 47.76 -25.13
C ASN A 34 7.50 47.93 -23.61
N GLU A 35 8.63 48.42 -23.08
CA GLU A 35 8.96 48.80 -21.70
C GLU A 35 9.49 47.68 -20.78
N SER A 36 10.59 48.01 -20.11
CA SER A 36 11.29 47.23 -19.07
C SER A 36 11.51 48.18 -17.88
N PRO A 37 11.75 47.76 -16.62
CA PRO A 37 11.42 46.54 -15.84
C PRO A 37 10.69 46.95 -14.49
N PRO A 38 10.43 46.11 -13.45
CA PRO A 38 11.44 45.40 -12.64
C PRO A 38 11.09 43.94 -12.27
N CYS A 39 12.10 43.24 -11.74
CA CYS A 39 12.00 41.89 -11.20
C CYS A 39 11.11 41.86 -9.94
N VAL A 40 10.21 40.88 -9.83
CA VAL A 40 9.54 40.52 -8.58
C VAL A 40 9.58 39.00 -8.41
N TYR A 41 10.30 38.55 -7.38
CA TYR A 41 10.18 37.20 -6.84
C TYR A 41 8.93 37.15 -5.95
N SER A 42 8.04 36.19 -6.20
CA SER A 42 6.96 35.83 -5.29
C SER A 42 7.31 34.51 -4.58
N SER A 43 7.26 34.54 -3.26
CA SER A 43 7.59 33.46 -2.32
C SER A 43 6.43 32.47 -2.08
N SER A 44 5.37 32.52 -2.88
CA SER A 44 4.27 31.55 -2.83
C SER A 44 4.20 30.79 -4.15
N GLY A 45 4.60 29.52 -4.13
CA GLY A 45 4.57 28.62 -5.29
C GLY A 45 3.16 28.22 -5.75
N LYS A 46 2.29 29.20 -6.04
CA LYS A 46 1.02 28.97 -6.74
C LYS A 46 1.22 29.21 -8.23
N ILE A 47 1.11 28.15 -9.02
CA ILE A 47 0.89 28.24 -10.47
C ILE A 47 -0.61 28.36 -10.66
N PHE A 48 -1.08 29.45 -11.27
CA PHE A 48 -2.40 29.48 -11.87
C PHE A 48 -2.33 28.70 -13.18
N LEU A 49 -3.12 27.65 -13.32
CA LEU A 49 -3.45 27.15 -14.65
C LEU A 49 -4.26 28.27 -15.32
N ALA A 50 -3.79 28.76 -16.46
CA ALA A 50 -4.65 29.61 -17.28
C ALA A 50 -5.93 28.82 -17.62
N PRO A 51 -7.11 29.45 -17.66
CA PRO A 51 -8.32 28.83 -18.19
C PRO A 51 -8.05 28.28 -19.59
N ASP A 52 -8.74 27.21 -19.95
CA ASP A 52 -8.53 26.36 -21.15
C ASP A 52 -8.64 27.07 -22.53
N GLU A 53 -8.63 28.40 -22.62
CA GLU A 53 -8.94 29.14 -23.87
C GLU A 53 -7.75 29.77 -24.60
N LEU A 54 -6.49 29.51 -24.23
CA LEU A 54 -5.33 30.16 -24.89
C LEU A 54 -4.19 29.23 -25.34
N LEU A 55 -4.44 27.93 -25.55
CA LEU A 55 -3.51 27.10 -26.31
C LEU A 55 -4.00 27.02 -27.77
N PRO A 56 -3.26 27.54 -28.75
CA PRO A 56 -3.66 27.44 -30.14
C PRO A 56 -3.69 25.97 -30.57
N ASP A 57 -4.77 25.59 -31.27
CA ASP A 57 -5.00 24.27 -31.82
C ASP A 57 -3.78 23.77 -32.61
N GLY A 58 -3.16 22.71 -32.10
CA GLY A 58 -2.08 21.99 -32.74
C GLY A 58 -1.90 20.63 -32.09
N ASP A 59 -1.68 19.60 -32.89
CA ASP A 59 -1.37 18.26 -32.40
C ASP A 59 0.00 18.26 -31.70
N TYR A 60 0.01 18.41 -30.38
CA TYR A 60 1.22 18.33 -29.57
C TYR A 60 1.54 16.88 -29.24
N THR A 61 2.40 16.24 -30.03
CA THR A 61 2.95 14.92 -29.67
C THR A 61 4.14 15.09 -28.73
N TYR A 62 3.95 14.83 -27.43
CA TYR A 62 5.05 14.72 -26.49
C TYR A 62 5.84 13.43 -26.76
N ILE A 63 6.94 13.53 -27.50
CA ILE A 63 7.95 12.46 -27.55
C ILE A 63 8.80 12.60 -26.28
N GLY A 64 8.28 12.10 -25.17
CA GLY A 64 9.03 11.92 -23.94
C GLY A 64 10.18 10.96 -24.18
N ASN A 65 11.38 11.49 -24.40
CA ASN A 65 12.57 10.67 -24.46
C ASN A 65 12.82 10.12 -23.05
N THR A 66 12.37 8.89 -22.79
CA THR A 66 12.28 8.23 -21.48
C THR A 66 13.64 7.75 -20.94
N SER A 67 14.75 8.31 -21.40
CA SER A 67 16.10 8.06 -20.86
C SER A 67 16.57 9.23 -19.97
N LEU A 68 15.91 9.46 -18.84
CA LEU A 68 16.34 10.47 -17.86
C LEU A 68 16.97 9.90 -16.59
N SER A 69 17.24 8.58 -16.53
CA SER A 69 18.24 8.08 -15.58
C SER A 69 19.63 8.41 -16.15
N ASN A 70 20.05 9.67 -16.04
CA ASN A 70 21.47 9.98 -16.21
C ASN A 70 22.15 9.51 -14.91
N PRO A 71 22.90 8.40 -14.92
CA PRO A 71 23.43 7.80 -13.69
C PRO A 71 24.45 8.70 -12.97
N CYS A 72 24.76 9.88 -13.52
CA CYS A 72 25.70 10.87 -13.00
C CYS A 72 25.07 11.96 -12.09
N CYS A 73 23.74 12.04 -11.96
CA CYS A 73 23.05 13.04 -11.12
C CYS A 73 22.60 12.43 -9.80
N SER A 74 22.92 13.08 -8.66
CA SER A 74 22.49 12.64 -7.33
C SER A 74 20.96 12.65 -7.21
N PRO A 75 20.33 11.74 -6.44
CA PRO A 75 18.88 11.73 -6.26
C PRO A 75 18.32 13.05 -5.71
N SER A 76 19.07 13.76 -4.88
CA SER A 76 18.74 15.11 -4.42
C SER A 76 18.77 16.19 -5.53
N SER A 77 19.50 15.95 -6.63
CA SER A 77 19.58 16.84 -7.79
C SER A 77 18.59 16.51 -8.91
N GLN A 78 17.97 15.32 -8.86
CA GLN A 78 16.83 14.95 -9.69
C GLN A 78 15.61 15.65 -9.11
N GLY A 79 15.46 16.95 -9.39
CA GLY A 79 14.44 17.80 -8.75
C GLY A 79 13.03 17.20 -8.74
N TYR A 80 12.20 17.66 -7.80
CA TYR A 80 10.81 17.25 -7.52
C TYR A 80 10.00 16.79 -8.75
N ASN A 81 10.11 17.51 -9.87
CA ASN A 81 9.37 17.26 -11.10
C ASN A 81 9.70 15.93 -11.81
N VAL A 82 10.94 15.44 -11.74
CA VAL A 82 11.35 14.17 -12.42
C VAL A 82 10.82 12.96 -11.70
N VAL A 83 10.79 13.05 -10.37
CA VAL A 83 10.30 12.00 -9.46
C VAL A 83 8.77 11.93 -9.47
N MET A 84 8.08 13.08 -9.40
CA MET A 84 6.63 13.16 -9.59
C MET A 84 6.20 12.63 -10.97
N ALA A 85 6.95 12.94 -12.04
CA ALA A 85 6.67 12.42 -13.37
C ALA A 85 6.77 10.88 -13.47
N ARG A 86 7.54 10.20 -12.59
CA ARG A 86 7.58 8.73 -12.51
C ARG A 86 6.35 8.13 -11.81
N GLN A 87 5.61 8.94 -11.05
CA GLN A 87 4.44 8.52 -10.27
C GLN A 87 3.11 8.92 -10.91
N MET A 88 3.10 10.03 -11.66
CA MET A 88 1.89 10.56 -12.33
C MET A 88 1.67 9.96 -13.73
N VAL A 89 2.19 8.77 -14.00
CA VAL A 89 1.93 8.01 -15.23
C VAL A 89 0.93 6.89 -14.96
N PRO A 90 0.18 6.42 -15.98
CA PRO A 90 -0.81 5.36 -15.81
C PRO A 90 -0.25 4.05 -15.22
N ASP A 91 1.05 3.79 -15.38
CA ASP A 91 1.75 2.62 -14.84
C ASP A 91 2.97 3.04 -14.01
N PRO A 92 2.78 3.49 -12.74
CA PRO A 92 3.87 4.01 -11.93
C PRO A 92 4.89 2.92 -11.60
N GLN A 93 6.19 3.25 -11.64
CA GLN A 93 7.26 2.31 -11.27
C GLN A 93 7.37 2.14 -9.75
N VAL A 94 7.00 3.18 -9.00
CA VAL A 94 7.00 3.20 -7.53
C VAL A 94 5.56 3.12 -7.04
N LEU A 95 5.26 2.08 -6.27
CA LEU A 95 3.98 1.84 -5.63
C LEU A 95 4.10 2.17 -4.14
N SER A 96 3.66 3.36 -3.76
CA SER A 96 3.84 3.92 -2.41
C SER A 96 2.58 4.60 -1.87
N PHE A 97 1.41 4.33 -2.45
CA PHE A 97 0.15 5.04 -2.19
C PHE A 97 0.16 6.52 -2.62
N MET A 98 1.15 6.92 -3.42
CA MET A 98 1.31 8.28 -3.96
C MET A 98 1.53 8.21 -5.48
N PRO A 99 0.55 8.62 -6.33
CA PRO A 99 -0.83 8.95 -5.96
C PRO A 99 -1.60 7.74 -5.39
N ALA A 100 -2.82 7.94 -4.88
CA ALA A 100 -3.61 6.88 -4.24
C ALA A 100 -3.81 5.62 -5.10
N THR A 101 -3.68 5.72 -6.42
CA THR A 101 -3.74 4.59 -7.37
C THR A 101 -2.45 3.76 -7.43
N ALA A 102 -1.32 4.29 -6.95
CA ALA A 102 -0.02 3.61 -6.93
C ALA A 102 0.10 2.66 -5.71
N VAL A 103 -0.84 1.73 -5.59
CA VAL A 103 -0.95 0.80 -4.45
C VAL A 103 -0.11 -0.45 -4.70
N PRO A 104 0.72 -0.89 -3.73
CA PRO A 104 1.35 -2.21 -3.78
C PRO A 104 0.31 -3.32 -3.99
N PRO A 105 0.55 -4.31 -4.88
CA PRO A 105 -0.45 -5.36 -5.17
C PRO A 105 -0.78 -6.22 -3.94
N LEU A 106 0.15 -6.33 -2.99
CA LEU A 106 -0.03 -7.02 -1.73
C LEU A 106 0.59 -6.25 -0.57
N PRO A 107 -0.01 -6.33 0.64
CA PRO A 107 0.62 -5.87 1.86
C PRO A 107 2.00 -6.49 2.04
N LEU A 108 3.01 -5.67 2.37
CA LEU A 108 4.39 -6.15 2.45
C LEU A 108 4.58 -7.24 3.52
N GLN A 109 3.75 -7.25 4.57
CA GLN A 109 3.69 -8.29 5.60
C GLN A 109 3.46 -9.70 5.00
N LEU A 110 2.72 -9.79 3.89
CA LEU A 110 2.47 -11.04 3.15
C LEU A 110 3.59 -11.36 2.15
N MET A 111 4.40 -10.37 1.77
CA MET A 111 5.53 -10.54 0.87
C MET A 111 6.79 -10.99 1.58
N HIS A 112 7.04 -10.51 2.80
CA HIS A 112 8.16 -10.96 3.60
C HIS A 112 7.86 -10.93 5.10
N LYS A 113 8.24 -12.01 5.81
CA LYS A 113 7.97 -12.20 7.25
C LYS A 113 8.54 -11.11 8.14
N VAL A 114 9.60 -10.42 7.70
CA VAL A 114 10.23 -9.36 8.51
C VAL A 114 9.26 -8.22 8.80
N PHE A 115 8.40 -7.85 7.83
CA PHE A 115 7.51 -6.71 7.99
C PHE A 115 6.34 -7.04 8.91
N GLY A 116 5.82 -8.27 8.82
CA GLY A 116 4.85 -8.77 9.79
C GLY A 116 5.43 -8.83 11.21
N ARG A 117 6.66 -9.35 11.36
CA ARG A 117 7.37 -9.39 12.66
C ARG A 117 7.65 -7.99 13.21
N PHE A 118 8.02 -7.04 12.36
CA PHE A 118 8.25 -5.65 12.77
C PHE A 118 7.00 -5.06 13.43
N ILE A 119 5.82 -5.20 12.82
CA ILE A 119 4.57 -4.70 13.40
C ILE A 119 4.19 -5.44 14.68
N SER A 120 4.41 -6.75 14.72
CA SER A 120 4.28 -7.58 15.92
C SER A 120 5.17 -7.09 17.07
N ASP A 121 6.42 -6.74 16.78
CA ASP A 121 7.38 -6.22 17.76
C ASP A 121 6.91 -4.87 18.35
N LEU A 122 6.34 -3.99 17.53
CA LEU A 122 5.76 -2.72 18.01
C LEU A 122 4.63 -2.95 19.01
N ARG A 123 3.85 -4.03 18.83
CA ARG A 123 2.76 -4.43 19.72
C ARG A 123 3.25 -5.19 20.96
N GLY A 124 4.56 -5.31 21.16
CA GLY A 124 5.16 -5.88 22.37
C GLY A 124 5.49 -7.36 22.30
N GLU A 125 5.73 -7.93 21.11
CA GLU A 125 6.27 -9.29 20.99
C GLU A 125 7.77 -9.39 21.34
N LEU A 126 8.48 -8.25 21.44
CA LEU A 126 9.85 -8.21 21.95
C LEU A 126 9.88 -8.23 23.49
N PRO A 127 11.01 -8.67 24.11
CA PRO A 127 11.23 -8.51 25.54
C PRO A 127 11.09 -7.05 25.99
N ASP A 128 10.90 -6.84 27.29
CA ASP A 128 10.85 -5.50 27.86
C ASP A 128 12.13 -4.69 27.55
N PRO A 129 12.02 -3.37 27.32
CA PRO A 129 13.18 -2.55 27.00
C PRO A 129 14.25 -2.60 28.10
N THR A 130 15.49 -2.70 27.67
CA THR A 130 16.66 -2.63 28.53
C THR A 130 17.09 -1.18 28.75
N MET A 131 17.99 -0.94 29.72
CA MET A 131 18.59 0.39 29.91
C MET A 131 19.26 0.92 28.64
N ALA A 132 19.88 0.06 27.83
CA ALA A 132 20.51 0.46 26.57
C ALA A 132 19.48 0.96 25.54
N ASP A 133 18.26 0.40 25.53
CA ASP A 133 17.18 0.83 24.65
C ASP A 133 16.68 2.22 25.05
N TYR A 134 16.52 2.46 26.36
CA TYR A 134 16.16 3.78 26.89
C TYR A 134 17.24 4.83 26.61
N MET A 135 18.52 4.50 26.83
CA MET A 135 19.63 5.41 26.55
C MET A 135 19.72 5.75 25.06
N HIS A 136 19.60 4.76 24.18
CA HIS A 136 19.59 4.99 22.73
C HIS A 136 18.45 5.92 22.31
N PHE A 137 17.24 5.69 22.84
CA PHE A 137 16.11 6.56 22.54
C PHE A 137 16.35 7.99 23.05
N ASN A 138 16.86 8.16 24.27
CA ASN A 138 17.21 9.46 24.81
C ASN A 138 18.20 10.21 23.92
N ASP A 139 19.29 9.56 23.51
CA ASP A 139 20.31 10.16 22.63
C ASP A 139 19.68 10.57 21.29
N LEU A 140 18.80 9.73 20.75
CA LEU A 140 18.09 10.00 19.51
C LEU A 140 17.17 11.22 19.62
N VAL A 141 16.40 11.33 20.70
CA VAL A 141 15.52 12.46 21.00
C VAL A 141 16.32 13.75 21.17
N THR A 142 17.44 13.69 21.90
CA THR A 142 18.34 14.84 22.09
C THR A 142 18.90 15.33 20.77
N ALA A 143 19.39 14.43 19.91
CA ALA A 143 19.87 14.79 18.59
C ALA A 143 18.75 15.39 17.73
N CYS A 144 17.60 14.73 17.61
CA CYS A 144 16.47 15.23 16.79
C CYS A 144 15.85 16.54 17.32
N SER A 145 16.10 16.92 18.56
CA SER A 145 15.63 18.18 19.16
C SER A 145 16.68 19.30 19.14
N THR A 146 17.90 19.00 18.68
CA THR A 146 18.98 19.98 18.56
C THR A 146 18.87 20.75 17.24
N PHE A 147 19.13 22.06 17.28
CA PHE A 147 19.22 22.87 16.08
C PHE A 147 20.59 22.69 15.41
N TYR A 148 20.58 22.32 14.12
CA TYR A 148 21.79 22.18 13.31
C TYR A 148 21.78 23.16 12.15
N ASP A 149 22.90 23.86 11.95
CA ASP A 149 23.11 24.78 10.83
C ASP A 149 23.19 24.04 9.49
N HIS A 150 23.69 22.80 9.51
CA HIS A 150 23.82 21.94 8.32
C HIS A 150 23.22 20.55 8.52
N GLU A 151 22.56 20.02 7.48
CA GLU A 151 22.00 18.65 7.46
C GLU A 151 23.08 17.58 7.65
N SER A 152 24.31 17.86 7.21
CA SER A 152 25.48 16.99 7.41
C SER A 152 25.80 16.71 8.86
N ASP A 153 25.52 17.67 9.75
CA ASP A 153 25.89 17.60 11.16
C ASP A 153 24.89 16.70 11.90
N LEU A 154 23.59 16.94 11.70
CA LEU A 154 22.51 16.05 12.17
C LEU A 154 22.73 14.62 11.68
N ARG A 155 23.05 14.45 10.40
CA ARG A 155 23.33 13.13 9.80
C ARG A 155 24.51 12.44 10.48
N THR A 156 25.58 13.17 10.79
CA THR A 156 26.77 12.64 11.46
C THR A 156 26.45 12.21 12.88
N GLU A 157 25.64 12.98 13.61
CA GLU A 157 25.23 12.65 14.97
C GLU A 157 24.34 11.39 15.01
N LEU A 158 23.27 11.38 14.20
CA LEU A 158 22.36 10.23 14.10
C LEU A 158 23.09 8.95 13.70
N ARG A 159 24.14 9.07 12.88
CA ARG A 159 24.99 7.93 12.51
C ARG A 159 25.63 7.26 13.71
N GLN A 160 26.24 8.05 14.59
CA GLN A 160 26.99 7.54 15.74
C GLN A 160 26.02 6.85 16.71
N ILE A 161 24.89 7.50 16.97
CA ILE A 161 23.80 6.98 17.82
C ILE A 161 23.32 5.62 17.30
N TRP A 162 23.01 5.51 16.01
CA TRP A 162 22.52 4.26 15.44
C TRP A 162 23.60 3.19 15.27
N ARG A 163 24.85 3.57 14.97
CA ARG A 163 25.96 2.63 14.85
C ARG A 163 26.27 1.95 16.19
N GLY A 164 26.21 2.71 17.29
CA GLY A 164 26.36 2.16 18.64
C GLY A 164 25.27 1.17 19.00
N TYR A 165 24.06 1.34 18.47
CA TYR A 165 22.88 0.57 18.87
C TYR A 165 22.57 -0.65 17.99
N LEU A 166 22.70 -0.52 16.66
CA LEU A 166 22.32 -1.60 15.73
C LEU A 166 23.34 -2.73 15.64
N GLU A 167 24.55 -2.56 16.19
CA GLU A 167 25.63 -3.57 16.20
C GLU A 167 26.01 -4.08 14.80
N VAL A 168 25.85 -3.23 13.78
CA VAL A 168 26.06 -3.53 12.35
C VAL A 168 26.87 -2.42 11.69
N ASN A 169 27.51 -2.74 10.57
CA ASN A 169 28.27 -1.76 9.81
C ASN A 169 27.34 -0.72 9.15
N VAL A 170 27.42 0.53 9.63
CA VAL A 170 26.77 1.70 9.04
C VAL A 170 27.81 2.46 8.22
N VAL A 171 27.52 2.73 6.93
CA VAL A 171 28.46 3.33 5.97
C VAL A 171 27.91 4.60 5.31
N ASP A 172 28.81 5.46 4.83
CA ASP A 172 28.53 6.84 4.38
C ASP A 172 28.41 7.00 2.86
N GLU A 173 29.02 6.09 2.10
CA GLU A 173 29.18 6.25 0.66
C GLU A 173 28.57 5.06 -0.07
N MET A 174 27.74 5.35 -1.07
CA MET A 174 27.23 4.35 -2.00
C MET A 174 27.95 4.52 -3.34
N TYR A 175 28.53 3.44 -3.84
CA TYR A 175 29.10 3.45 -5.19
C TYR A 175 27.98 3.16 -6.19
N THR A 176 27.45 4.20 -6.83
CA THR A 176 26.34 4.10 -7.81
C THR A 176 26.78 3.67 -9.21
N GLY A 177 28.01 3.18 -9.37
CA GLY A 177 28.51 2.59 -10.62
C GLY A 177 28.79 3.58 -11.75
N SER A 178 28.48 4.86 -11.58
CA SER A 178 28.96 5.95 -12.47
C SER A 178 30.09 6.70 -11.77
N CYS A 179 30.83 7.49 -12.54
CA CYS A 179 32.05 8.21 -12.20
C CYS A 179 31.99 9.18 -11.00
N ASN A 180 30.90 9.24 -10.23
CA ASN A 180 30.78 10.05 -9.02
C ASN A 180 30.29 9.21 -7.82
N LYS A 181 30.99 9.32 -6.68
CA LYS A 181 30.50 8.86 -5.38
C LYS A 181 29.23 9.66 -5.05
N HIS A 182 28.12 8.98 -4.78
CA HIS A 182 26.93 9.63 -4.23
C HIS A 182 26.87 9.33 -2.74
N THR A 183 26.91 10.38 -1.93
CA THR A 183 26.64 10.32 -0.49
C THR A 183 25.13 10.22 -0.29
N THR A 184 24.64 9.01 -0.05
CA THR A 184 23.32 8.80 0.58
C THR A 184 23.44 9.09 2.07
N ASP A 185 22.37 9.50 2.74
CA ASP A 185 22.52 10.01 4.10
C ASP A 185 23.01 8.95 5.09
N LEU A 186 22.40 7.76 5.11
CA LEU A 186 22.84 6.61 5.93
C LEU A 186 22.30 5.29 5.36
N TRP A 187 23.10 4.22 5.37
CA TRP A 187 22.62 2.87 5.05
C TRP A 187 23.41 1.76 5.78
N THR A 188 22.80 0.57 5.86
CA THR A 188 23.38 -0.62 6.46
C THR A 188 23.29 -1.78 5.47
N TRP A 189 24.39 -2.50 5.30
CA TRP A 189 24.44 -3.75 4.53
C TRP A 189 24.67 -4.97 5.42
N ASP A 190 24.39 -6.15 4.89
CA ASP A 190 25.09 -7.36 5.31
C ASP A 190 26.51 -7.36 4.68
N PRO A 191 27.59 -7.19 5.46
CA PRO A 191 28.95 -7.10 4.93
C PRO A 191 29.42 -8.39 4.24
N LEU A 192 28.80 -9.54 4.52
CA LEU A 192 29.17 -10.81 3.89
C LEU A 192 28.54 -10.98 2.49
N HIS A 193 27.38 -10.37 2.26
CA HIS A 193 26.57 -10.62 1.06
C HIS A 193 26.26 -9.37 0.24
N ASP A 194 26.78 -8.20 0.64
CA ASP A 194 26.60 -6.90 -0.03
C ASP A 194 25.10 -6.58 -0.27
N ALA A 195 24.27 -6.96 0.70
CA ALA A 195 22.81 -6.85 0.63
C ALA A 195 22.32 -5.64 1.43
N LEU A 196 21.52 -4.77 0.82
CA LEU A 196 20.88 -3.65 1.52
C LEU A 196 19.82 -4.17 2.48
N VAL A 197 19.96 -3.84 3.77
CA VAL A 197 18.98 -4.21 4.82
C VAL A 197 18.21 -3.01 5.36
N LEU A 198 18.85 -1.84 5.38
CA LEU A 198 18.25 -0.62 5.90
C LEU A 198 18.81 0.60 5.20
N LEU A 199 17.93 1.50 4.81
CA LEU A 199 18.23 2.81 4.25
C LEU A 199 17.65 3.89 5.15
N LYS A 200 18.42 4.96 5.37
CA LYS A 200 18.04 6.10 6.17
C LYS A 200 18.10 7.38 5.36
N GLU A 201 17.02 8.15 5.43
CA GLU A 201 16.92 9.50 4.88
C GLU A 201 16.77 10.48 6.03
N VAL A 202 17.59 11.54 6.04
CA VAL A 202 17.63 12.51 7.14
C VAL A 202 17.31 13.89 6.59
N LYS A 203 16.34 14.58 7.21
CA LYS A 203 16.01 15.98 6.95
C LYS A 203 15.87 16.73 8.25
N ARG A 204 16.30 18.00 8.25
CA ARG A 204 16.18 18.87 9.43
C ARG A 204 14.72 19.17 9.81
N GLY A 205 13.81 19.14 8.85
CA GLY A 205 12.38 19.34 9.06
C GLY A 205 11.60 19.28 7.74
N THR A 206 10.27 19.32 7.84
CA THR A 206 9.34 19.16 6.70
C THR A 206 9.45 20.27 5.64
N SER A 207 9.92 21.47 6.01
CA SER A 207 10.05 22.63 5.11
C SER A 207 11.43 22.81 4.48
N THR A 208 12.38 21.92 4.79
CA THR A 208 13.82 22.17 4.51
C THR A 208 14.34 21.51 3.24
N SER A 209 13.51 20.71 2.55
CA SER A 209 13.91 19.92 1.39
C SER A 209 13.27 20.40 0.09
N HIS A 210 14.05 20.42 -1.00
CA HIS A 210 13.55 20.65 -2.36
C HIS A 210 12.99 19.37 -3.02
N THR A 211 13.12 18.23 -2.35
CA THR A 211 12.66 16.90 -2.79
C THR A 211 11.89 16.22 -1.67
N GLU A 212 10.88 15.43 -2.02
CA GLU A 212 10.13 14.65 -1.04
C GLU A 212 11.05 13.52 -0.48
N PRO A 213 11.21 13.39 0.86
CA PRO A 213 12.20 12.49 1.45
C PRO A 213 11.99 11.00 1.15
N LEU A 214 10.74 10.52 1.16
CA LEU A 214 10.44 9.14 0.83
C LEU A 214 10.88 8.82 -0.60
N MET A 215 10.64 9.70 -1.54
CA MET A 215 11.01 9.48 -2.92
C MET A 215 12.51 9.46 -3.15
N GLN A 216 13.24 10.30 -2.41
CA GLN A 216 14.69 10.25 -2.39
C GLN A 216 15.17 8.89 -1.84
N ALA A 217 14.58 8.43 -0.74
CA ALA A 217 14.89 7.13 -0.13
C ALA A 217 14.63 5.94 -1.08
N VAL A 218 13.48 5.94 -1.77
CA VAL A 218 13.11 4.89 -2.74
C VAL A 218 14.05 4.91 -3.95
N THR A 219 14.44 6.09 -4.44
CA THR A 219 15.40 6.22 -5.55
C THR A 219 16.77 5.69 -5.15
N ASN A 220 17.22 5.99 -3.93
CA ASN A 220 18.46 5.44 -3.39
C ASN A 220 18.40 3.90 -3.26
N TYR A 221 17.26 3.34 -2.82
CA TYR A 221 17.04 1.89 -2.80
C TYR A 221 17.16 1.26 -4.21
N GLU A 222 16.53 1.87 -5.21
CA GLU A 222 16.61 1.41 -6.62
C GLU A 222 18.06 1.41 -7.12
N LEU A 223 18.74 2.55 -6.96
CA LEU A 223 20.12 2.73 -7.39
C LEU A 223 21.04 1.76 -6.68
N ASN A 224 20.80 1.47 -5.40
CA ASN A 224 21.62 0.52 -4.65
C ASN A 224 21.57 -0.86 -5.30
N TRP A 225 20.38 -1.41 -5.54
CA TRP A 225 20.27 -2.74 -6.12
C TRP A 225 20.73 -2.81 -7.58
N ASN A 226 20.64 -1.70 -8.31
CA ASN A 226 21.15 -1.62 -9.69
C ASN A 226 22.68 -1.44 -9.74
N ALA A 227 23.28 -0.79 -8.74
CA ALA A 227 24.72 -0.53 -8.65
C ALA A 227 25.49 -1.53 -7.78
N ALA A 228 24.81 -2.31 -6.94
CA ALA A 228 25.37 -3.41 -6.15
C ALA A 228 26.25 -4.26 -7.05
N ARG A 229 27.41 -4.70 -6.55
CA ARG A 229 28.47 -5.35 -7.33
C ARG A 229 27.85 -6.26 -8.40
N ARG A 230 28.20 -6.04 -9.67
CA ARG A 230 27.65 -6.77 -10.83
C ARG A 230 27.47 -8.25 -10.48
N GLY A 231 26.21 -8.69 -10.33
CA GLY A 231 25.88 -10.07 -9.98
C GLY A 231 25.07 -10.25 -8.68
N VAL A 232 25.13 -9.35 -7.69
CA VAL A 232 24.39 -9.52 -6.41
C VAL A 232 22.88 -9.58 -6.62
N LYS A 233 22.32 -8.62 -7.38
CA LYS A 233 20.89 -8.62 -7.74
C LYS A 233 20.49 -9.88 -8.53
N ALA A 234 21.38 -10.40 -9.38
CA ALA A 234 21.15 -11.66 -10.10
C ALA A 234 21.20 -12.89 -9.17
N LEU A 235 22.08 -12.89 -8.16
CA LEU A 235 22.16 -13.93 -7.14
C LEU A 235 20.94 -13.93 -6.20
N MET A 236 20.28 -12.78 -6.04
CA MET A 236 19.09 -12.59 -5.19
C MET A 236 17.79 -12.48 -5.98
N SER A 237 17.78 -12.89 -7.27
CA SER A 237 16.64 -12.73 -8.19
C SER A 237 15.34 -13.44 -7.76
N ASP A 238 15.44 -14.33 -6.78
CA ASP A 238 14.34 -15.13 -6.23
C ASP A 238 13.82 -14.61 -4.89
N THR A 239 14.33 -13.46 -4.48
CA THR A 239 13.86 -12.70 -3.33
C THR A 239 13.12 -11.47 -3.85
N CYS A 240 12.34 -10.83 -2.98
CA CYS A 240 11.78 -9.52 -3.24
C CYS A 240 12.70 -8.38 -2.77
N LEU A 241 13.98 -8.65 -2.50
CA LEU A 241 14.96 -7.66 -2.02
C LEU A 241 14.46 -6.80 -0.84
N PRO A 242 13.94 -7.41 0.25
CA PRO A 242 13.33 -6.66 1.34
C PRO A 242 14.37 -5.80 2.10
N ALA A 243 14.02 -4.54 2.35
CA ALA A 243 14.76 -3.63 3.21
C ALA A 243 13.82 -2.75 4.03
N LEU A 244 14.36 -2.09 5.05
CA LEU A 244 13.69 -0.99 5.74
C LEU A 244 14.09 0.36 5.16
N ILE A 245 13.15 1.29 5.09
CA ILE A 245 13.41 2.71 4.91
C ILE A 245 13.03 3.41 6.22
N VAL A 246 13.99 4.11 6.82
CA VAL A 246 13.82 4.90 8.04
C VAL A 246 14.03 6.37 7.69
N GLN A 247 13.07 7.22 7.99
CA GLN A 247 13.15 8.65 7.71
C GLN A 247 13.16 9.41 9.02
N HIS A 248 14.21 10.21 9.24
CA HIS A 248 14.27 11.19 10.31
C HIS A 248 13.96 12.57 9.72
N ILE A 249 12.79 13.12 10.02
CA ILE A 249 12.36 14.43 9.50
C ILE A 249 12.14 15.34 10.71
N GLY A 250 13.20 16.05 11.09
CA GLY A 250 13.25 16.78 12.36
C GLY A 250 12.98 15.83 13.54
N GLN A 251 11.86 16.04 14.22
CA GLN A 251 11.41 15.23 15.35
C GLN A 251 10.51 14.05 14.95
N LEU A 252 10.28 13.81 13.67
CA LEU A 252 9.46 12.69 13.20
C LEU A 252 10.35 11.50 12.80
N LEU A 253 9.99 10.31 13.28
CA LEU A 253 10.54 9.03 12.84
C LEU A 253 9.50 8.26 12.05
N LEU A 254 9.73 8.06 10.75
CA LEU A 254 8.90 7.21 9.90
C LEU A 254 9.67 5.93 9.56
N VAL A 255 8.99 4.79 9.65
CA VAL A 255 9.57 3.51 9.28
C VAL A 255 8.66 2.82 8.27
N GLY A 256 9.22 2.45 7.13
CA GLY A 256 8.52 1.69 6.11
C GLY A 256 9.31 0.49 5.62
N GLY A 257 8.58 -0.47 5.04
CA GLY A 257 9.17 -1.57 4.30
C GLY A 257 9.29 -1.21 2.83
N VAL A 258 10.33 -1.73 2.18
CA VAL A 258 10.50 -1.62 0.73
C VAL A 258 10.89 -2.97 0.15
N ILE A 259 10.30 -3.30 -1.00
CA ILE A 259 10.62 -4.48 -1.80
C ILE A 259 10.69 -4.13 -3.29
N THR A 260 11.32 -5.01 -4.06
CA THR A 260 11.25 -5.02 -5.53
C THR A 260 10.43 -6.22 -5.97
N LEU A 261 9.41 -5.98 -6.81
CA LEU A 261 8.68 -7.01 -7.51
C LEU A 261 9.12 -7.07 -8.97
N PRO A 262 9.38 -8.27 -9.51
CA PRO A 262 9.63 -8.41 -10.94
C PRO A 262 8.39 -7.97 -11.72
N ALA A 263 8.61 -7.39 -12.91
CA ALA A 263 7.52 -7.06 -13.82
C ALA A 263 6.55 -8.25 -13.96
N GLY A 264 5.28 -8.01 -13.66
CA GLY A 264 4.22 -9.02 -13.70
C GLY A 264 3.76 -9.36 -15.12
N ASP A 265 2.91 -10.39 -15.23
CA ASP A 265 2.36 -10.86 -16.51
C ASP A 265 1.31 -9.91 -17.11
N GLY A 266 0.87 -8.89 -16.35
CA GLY A 266 -0.14 -7.90 -16.73
C GLY A 266 0.33 -6.79 -17.69
N GLY A 267 1.43 -7.01 -18.44
CA GLY A 267 1.95 -6.03 -19.40
C GLY A 267 2.93 -4.99 -18.82
N GLU A 268 3.34 -5.16 -17.55
CA GLU A 268 4.34 -4.31 -16.91
C GLU A 268 5.70 -4.45 -17.63
N LYS A 269 6.34 -3.32 -17.94
CA LYS A 269 7.62 -3.31 -18.69
C LYS A 269 8.86 -3.31 -17.80
N LYS A 270 8.70 -3.02 -16.51
CA LYS A 270 9.79 -2.82 -15.54
C LYS A 270 9.40 -3.38 -14.18
N ASP A 271 10.42 -3.77 -13.43
CA ASP A 271 10.27 -4.13 -12.02
C ASP A 271 9.62 -2.97 -11.24
N LYS A 272 8.73 -3.31 -10.31
CA LYS A 272 8.03 -2.36 -9.43
C LYS A 272 8.74 -2.27 -8.09
N ILE A 273 8.86 -1.06 -7.58
CA ILE A 273 9.32 -0.84 -6.20
C ILE A 273 8.10 -0.58 -5.35
N CYS A 274 7.87 -1.44 -4.37
CA CYS A 274 6.72 -1.32 -3.48
C CYS A 274 7.20 -0.83 -2.12
N TYR A 275 6.67 0.29 -1.68
CA TYR A 275 6.87 0.85 -0.36
C TYR A 275 5.56 0.83 0.42
N GLN A 276 5.66 0.53 1.72
CA GLN A 276 4.52 0.63 2.63
C GLN A 276 4.98 1.17 3.98
N PRO A 277 4.33 2.21 4.53
CA PRO A 277 4.58 2.63 5.90
C PRO A 277 4.23 1.50 6.88
N LEU A 278 5.09 1.29 7.87
CA LEU A 278 4.91 0.27 8.92
C LEU A 278 4.72 0.90 10.30
N ALA A 279 5.31 2.07 10.54
CA ALA A 279 5.16 2.84 11.77
C ALA A 279 5.50 4.32 11.55
N SER A 280 4.96 5.15 12.43
CA SER A 280 5.37 6.53 12.64
C SER A 280 5.46 6.79 14.14
N ALA A 281 6.53 7.44 14.59
CA ALA A 281 6.70 7.87 15.97
C ALA A 281 7.12 9.35 16.02
N TYR A 282 6.53 10.10 16.95
CA TYR A 282 6.97 11.45 17.26
C TYR A 282 8.07 11.37 18.33
N LEU A 283 9.26 11.85 18.01
CA LEU A 283 10.44 11.80 18.86
C LEU A 283 10.52 12.99 19.83
N ALA A 284 9.73 14.06 19.67
CA ALA A 284 9.87 15.23 20.52
C ALA A 284 9.37 15.02 21.95
N LEU A 285 9.96 15.81 22.86
CA LEU A 285 9.82 15.75 24.31
C LEU A 285 8.38 15.77 24.83
N LEU A 286 7.99 14.64 25.42
CA LEU A 286 7.19 14.59 26.64
C LEU A 286 7.76 13.51 27.59
N HIS A 287 9.09 13.39 27.70
CA HIS A 287 9.74 12.41 28.60
C HIS A 287 9.31 12.54 30.08
N GLY A 288 8.72 13.69 30.47
CA GLY A 288 8.04 13.89 31.75
C GLY A 288 6.52 14.10 31.70
N HIS A 289 5.90 14.04 30.52
CA HIS A 289 4.49 14.42 30.33
C HIS A 289 3.63 13.31 29.68
N ASP A 290 4.22 12.45 28.83
CA ASP A 290 3.54 11.33 28.16
C ASP A 290 4.52 10.16 28.01
N VAL A 291 4.51 9.30 29.02
CA VAL A 291 5.34 8.09 29.07
C VAL A 291 4.92 7.10 27.97
N SER A 292 3.65 7.08 27.56
CA SER A 292 3.17 6.13 26.55
C SER A 292 3.78 6.44 25.19
N LEU A 293 3.79 7.71 24.80
CA LEU A 293 4.40 8.15 23.54
C LEU A 293 5.91 7.89 23.50
N ALA A 294 6.61 8.15 24.62
CA ALA A 294 8.04 7.84 24.73
C ALA A 294 8.30 6.33 24.59
N MET A 295 7.46 5.50 25.22
CA MET A 295 7.55 4.04 25.11
C MET A 295 7.29 3.53 23.69
N ASP A 296 6.40 4.16 22.92
CA ASP A 296 6.20 3.83 21.50
C ASP A 296 7.46 4.13 20.68
N GLY A 297 8.15 5.23 20.98
CA GLY A 297 9.44 5.57 20.38
C GLY A 297 10.54 4.55 20.71
N VAL A 298 10.65 4.13 21.97
CA VAL A 298 11.59 3.06 22.41
C VAL A 298 11.28 1.74 21.68
N ARG A 299 10.01 1.31 21.67
CA ARG A 299 9.56 0.09 20.96
C ARG A 299 9.86 0.16 19.47
N THR A 300 9.71 1.33 18.85
CA THR A 300 10.05 1.55 17.44
C THR A 300 11.55 1.32 17.19
N CYS A 301 12.43 1.85 18.05
CA CYS A 301 13.88 1.64 17.93
C CYS A 301 14.27 0.17 18.09
N MET A 302 13.68 -0.52 19.07
CA MET A 302 13.88 -1.95 19.28
C MET A 302 13.41 -2.78 18.08
N ALA A 303 12.23 -2.46 17.53
CA ALA A 303 11.69 -3.13 16.34
C ALA A 303 12.58 -2.93 15.10
N ILE A 304 13.18 -1.73 14.92
CA ILE A 304 14.17 -1.47 13.87
C ILE A 304 15.39 -2.38 14.07
N LYS A 305 15.99 -2.41 15.28
CA LYS A 305 17.15 -3.26 15.59
C LYS A 305 16.87 -4.74 15.30
N ALA A 306 15.74 -5.24 15.78
CA ALA A 306 15.33 -6.63 15.57
C ALA A 306 15.09 -6.95 14.07
N ALA A 307 14.46 -6.03 13.32
CA ALA A 307 14.22 -6.22 11.91
C ALA A 307 15.50 -6.23 11.08
N VAL A 308 16.46 -5.35 11.38
CA VAL A 308 17.80 -5.34 10.76
C VAL A 308 18.50 -6.68 10.98
N ALA A 309 18.56 -7.17 12.22
CA ALA A 309 19.17 -8.47 12.53
C ALA A 309 18.51 -9.64 11.77
N ARG A 310 17.17 -9.60 11.64
CA ARG A 310 16.42 -10.62 10.86
C ARG A 310 16.70 -10.53 9.36
N LEU A 311 16.87 -9.34 8.80
CA LEU A 311 17.23 -9.15 7.38
C LEU A 311 18.65 -9.62 7.10
N ILE A 312 19.61 -9.30 7.97
CA ILE A 312 20.98 -9.81 7.88
C ILE A 312 20.97 -11.34 7.91
N THR A 313 20.23 -11.93 8.86
CA THR A 313 20.08 -13.39 8.94
C THR A 313 19.42 -13.97 7.68
N PHE A 314 18.45 -13.27 7.10
CA PHE A 314 17.79 -13.70 5.87
C PHE A 314 18.76 -13.74 4.69
N TYR A 315 19.50 -12.65 4.45
CA TYR A 315 20.47 -12.56 3.35
C TYR A 315 21.66 -13.50 3.57
N GLY A 316 22.14 -13.63 4.81
CA GLY A 316 23.16 -14.60 5.21
C GLY A 316 22.80 -16.03 4.81
N ASN A 317 21.63 -16.48 5.25
CA ASN A 317 21.12 -17.80 4.89
C ASN A 317 20.81 -17.97 3.39
N TRP A 318 20.63 -16.86 2.67
CA TRP A 318 20.34 -16.88 1.24
C TRP A 318 21.61 -17.05 0.42
N GLY A 319 22.64 -16.25 0.70
CA GLY A 319 23.95 -16.33 0.05
C GLY A 319 24.54 -17.74 0.13
N ASP A 320 24.56 -18.34 1.32
CA ASP A 320 25.06 -19.69 1.54
C ASP A 320 24.34 -20.78 0.72
N ARG A 321 23.04 -20.60 0.45
CA ARG A 321 22.23 -21.54 -0.32
C ARG A 321 22.39 -21.37 -1.83
N ASN A 322 22.38 -20.13 -2.32
CA ASN A 322 22.46 -19.85 -3.76
C ASN A 322 23.88 -19.99 -4.31
N CYS A 323 24.93 -19.77 -3.49
CA CYS A 323 26.30 -20.14 -3.86
C CYS A 323 26.46 -21.64 -4.21
N LYS A 324 25.54 -22.50 -3.76
CA LYS A 324 25.59 -23.96 -3.99
C LYS A 324 24.65 -24.47 -5.09
N LYS A 325 23.59 -23.74 -5.44
CA LYS A 325 22.52 -24.23 -6.33
C LYS A 325 22.10 -23.28 -7.45
N GLY A 326 22.60 -22.05 -7.46
CA GLY A 326 22.13 -20.98 -8.36
C GLY A 326 20.71 -20.50 -8.03
N PRO A 327 20.22 -19.43 -8.68
CA PRO A 327 18.87 -18.92 -8.47
C PRO A 327 17.78 -19.88 -9.01
N SER A 328 16.74 -20.10 -8.21
CA SER A 328 15.48 -20.77 -8.51
C SER A 328 14.49 -19.84 -9.23
N SER A 329 14.46 -19.92 -10.56
CA SER A 329 13.47 -19.24 -11.43
C SER A 329 12.01 -19.34 -10.96
N LYS A 330 11.64 -20.40 -10.24
CA LYS A 330 10.29 -20.62 -9.69
C LYS A 330 9.82 -19.53 -8.71
N ARG A 331 10.65 -19.01 -7.82
CA ARG A 331 10.21 -18.00 -6.83
C ARG A 331 10.02 -16.64 -7.48
N ARG A 332 10.91 -16.28 -8.38
CA ARG A 332 10.76 -15.09 -9.22
C ARG A 332 9.42 -15.13 -9.96
N GLU A 333 9.07 -16.29 -10.50
CA GLU A 333 7.79 -16.51 -11.17
C GLU A 333 6.58 -16.36 -10.23
N LEU A 334 6.67 -16.89 -9.01
CA LEU A 334 5.63 -16.69 -8.01
C LEU A 334 5.43 -15.20 -7.66
N PHE A 335 6.50 -14.40 -7.62
CA PHE A 335 6.36 -12.95 -7.44
C PHE A 335 5.70 -12.26 -8.63
N ARG A 336 6.02 -12.64 -9.88
CA ARG A 336 5.35 -12.11 -11.09
C ARG A 336 3.86 -12.36 -11.09
N ARG A 337 3.48 -13.56 -10.64
CA ARG A 337 2.09 -14.00 -10.49
C ARG A 337 1.41 -13.48 -9.22
N ARG A 338 2.06 -12.53 -8.52
CA ARG A 338 1.55 -11.88 -7.30
C ARG A 338 1.17 -12.87 -6.20
N ILE A 339 1.94 -13.95 -6.06
CA ILE A 339 1.77 -14.93 -4.98
C ILE A 339 2.53 -14.47 -3.73
N PRO A 340 1.89 -14.45 -2.54
CA PRO A 340 2.52 -14.04 -1.28
C PRO A 340 3.81 -14.80 -0.99
N GLY A 341 4.86 -14.08 -0.61
CA GLY A 341 6.15 -14.67 -0.25
C GLY A 341 6.05 -15.69 0.90
N LEU A 342 5.03 -15.58 1.75
CA LEU A 342 4.72 -16.55 2.81
C LEU A 342 4.42 -17.96 2.27
N LEU A 343 3.83 -18.07 1.07
CA LEU A 343 3.46 -19.34 0.43
C LEU A 343 4.60 -19.94 -0.40
N HIS A 344 5.64 -19.17 -0.73
CA HIS A 344 6.68 -19.61 -1.67
C HIS A 344 7.43 -20.86 -1.23
N ARG A 345 7.59 -21.09 0.08
CA ARG A 345 8.23 -22.33 0.58
C ARG A 345 7.41 -23.58 0.24
N GLU A 346 6.09 -23.46 0.25
CA GLU A 346 5.17 -24.54 -0.09
C GLU A 346 5.02 -24.67 -1.62
N ALA A 347 4.83 -23.54 -2.31
CA ALA A 347 4.59 -23.48 -3.75
C ALA A 347 5.76 -23.95 -4.63
N VAL A 348 7.01 -23.95 -4.13
CA VAL A 348 8.15 -24.47 -4.90
C VAL A 348 8.28 -26.00 -4.88
N LYS A 349 7.51 -26.70 -4.02
CA LYS A 349 7.56 -28.15 -3.92
C LYS A 349 7.00 -28.81 -5.19
N PRO A 350 7.55 -29.95 -5.64
CA PRO A 350 7.02 -30.69 -6.79
C PRO A 350 5.53 -31.04 -6.60
N GLY A 351 4.73 -30.88 -7.67
CA GLY A 351 3.29 -31.18 -7.66
C GLY A 351 2.41 -30.15 -6.94
N VAL A 352 2.98 -29.07 -6.39
CA VAL A 352 2.21 -27.98 -5.78
C VAL A 352 2.05 -26.84 -6.77
N ARG A 353 0.82 -26.34 -6.91
CA ARG A 353 0.49 -25.14 -7.69
C ARG A 353 -0.30 -24.19 -6.81
N VAL A 354 0.01 -22.89 -6.91
CA VAL A 354 -0.77 -21.83 -6.30
C VAL A 354 -1.21 -20.89 -7.40
N ASP A 355 -2.51 -20.63 -7.46
CA ASP A 355 -3.13 -19.72 -8.41
C ASP A 355 -3.81 -18.58 -7.66
N LEU A 356 -3.65 -17.36 -8.16
CA LEU A 356 -4.37 -16.19 -7.71
C LEU A 356 -5.82 -16.31 -8.20
N ALA A 357 -6.78 -16.41 -7.27
CA ALA A 357 -8.19 -16.51 -7.60
C ALA A 357 -8.89 -15.14 -7.54
N CYS A 358 -8.54 -14.31 -6.56
CA CYS A 358 -9.07 -12.96 -6.42
C CYS A 358 -8.05 -12.06 -5.72
N GLU A 359 -7.51 -11.09 -6.46
CA GLU A 359 -6.44 -10.22 -5.96
C GLU A 359 -6.88 -9.29 -4.84
N HIS A 360 -7.98 -8.55 -5.03
CA HIS A 360 -8.45 -7.57 -4.06
C HIS A 360 -8.91 -8.22 -2.74
N LYS A 361 -9.45 -9.45 -2.80
CA LYS A 361 -9.79 -10.26 -1.60
C LYS A 361 -8.63 -11.11 -1.08
N ARG A 362 -7.46 -11.11 -1.76
CA ARG A 362 -6.27 -11.91 -1.43
C ARG A 362 -6.60 -13.39 -1.26
N VAL A 363 -7.29 -13.95 -2.26
CA VAL A 363 -7.73 -15.35 -2.31
C VAL A 363 -6.90 -16.12 -3.33
N TYR A 364 -6.43 -17.30 -2.92
CA TYR A 364 -5.58 -18.18 -3.71
C TYR A 364 -6.12 -19.59 -3.69
N ILE A 365 -5.99 -20.30 -4.80
CA ILE A 365 -6.25 -21.74 -4.88
C ILE A 365 -4.90 -22.46 -4.76
N LEU A 366 -4.77 -23.30 -3.73
CA LEU A 366 -3.66 -24.23 -3.57
C LEU A 366 -4.09 -25.58 -4.14
N LYS A 367 -3.40 -26.04 -5.18
CA LYS A 367 -3.52 -27.41 -5.68
C LYS A 367 -2.32 -28.24 -5.23
N LYS A 368 -2.59 -29.32 -4.51
CA LYS A 368 -1.58 -30.23 -3.95
C LYS A 368 -2.16 -31.65 -3.95
N PRO A 369 -1.36 -32.71 -4.22
CA PRO A 369 -1.85 -34.07 -4.22
C PRO A 369 -2.66 -34.41 -2.96
N GLY A 370 -3.97 -34.61 -3.12
CA GLY A 370 -4.92 -34.98 -2.07
C GLY A 370 -5.35 -33.86 -1.11
N GLU A 371 -4.97 -32.60 -1.35
CA GLU A 371 -5.17 -31.49 -0.40
C GLU A 371 -5.43 -30.16 -1.12
N ASP A 372 -6.31 -30.16 -2.12
CA ASP A 372 -6.71 -28.91 -2.79
C ASP A 372 -7.52 -28.04 -1.80
N CYS A 373 -7.17 -26.76 -1.70
CA CYS A 373 -7.85 -25.84 -0.80
C CYS A 373 -7.79 -24.39 -1.27
N VAL A 374 -8.68 -23.56 -0.73
CA VAL A 374 -8.62 -22.11 -0.85
C VAL A 374 -7.84 -21.54 0.32
N ILE A 375 -6.94 -20.59 0.04
CA ILE A 375 -6.20 -19.81 1.03
C ILE A 375 -6.65 -18.35 0.92
N LYS A 376 -7.06 -17.74 2.03
CA LYS A 376 -7.37 -16.32 2.13
C LYS A 376 -6.48 -15.65 3.18
N TYR A 377 -6.04 -14.43 2.91
CA TYR A 377 -5.40 -13.57 3.89
C TYR A 377 -6.31 -12.40 4.28
N CYS A 378 -6.71 -12.37 5.55
CA CYS A 378 -7.51 -11.32 6.16
C CYS A 378 -6.85 -10.82 7.46
N GLN A 379 -7.35 -9.72 8.03
CA GLN A 379 -6.87 -9.22 9.32
C GLN A 379 -7.53 -9.97 10.49
N GLN A 380 -6.96 -9.82 11.69
CA GLN A 380 -7.15 -10.67 12.89
C GLN A 380 -8.59 -10.95 13.38
N ASP A 381 -9.62 -10.27 12.88
CA ASP A 381 -10.99 -10.41 13.36
C ASP A 381 -11.90 -11.22 12.42
N TYR A 382 -11.37 -12.34 11.91
CA TYR A 382 -12.12 -13.26 11.06
C TYR A 382 -13.22 -13.99 11.85
N GLY A 383 -14.43 -14.12 11.28
CA GLY A 383 -15.58 -14.79 11.87
C GLY A 383 -15.47 -16.33 11.91
N ALA A 384 -14.37 -16.83 12.48
CA ALA A 384 -13.98 -18.23 12.52
C ALA A 384 -15.04 -19.16 13.12
N ASP A 385 -15.67 -18.74 14.23
CA ASP A 385 -16.63 -19.58 14.95
C ASP A 385 -17.94 -19.71 14.16
N VAL A 386 -18.39 -18.61 13.54
CA VAL A 386 -19.54 -18.63 12.63
C VAL A 386 -19.25 -19.48 11.40
N HIS A 387 -18.08 -19.27 10.77
CA HIS A 387 -17.67 -20.06 9.61
C HIS A 387 -17.63 -21.56 9.92
N ARG A 388 -17.05 -21.95 11.06
CA ARG A 388 -16.98 -23.34 11.48
C ARG A 388 -18.36 -23.94 11.68
N ALA A 389 -19.23 -23.26 12.43
CA ALA A 389 -20.59 -23.73 12.71
C ALA A 389 -21.41 -23.89 11.41
N TRP A 390 -21.35 -22.90 10.51
CA TRP A 390 -22.04 -22.97 9.22
C TRP A 390 -21.44 -24.03 8.30
N GLY A 391 -20.12 -24.24 8.35
CA GLY A 391 -19.44 -25.29 7.60
C GLY A 391 -19.82 -26.70 8.05
N GLU A 392 -19.92 -26.92 9.37
CA GLU A 392 -20.40 -28.18 9.96
C GLU A 392 -21.86 -28.47 9.62
N ALA A 393 -22.68 -27.43 9.48
CA ALA A 393 -24.07 -27.52 9.02
C ALA A 393 -24.20 -27.70 7.48
N GLY A 394 -23.10 -27.73 6.72
CA GLY A 394 -23.12 -27.82 5.26
C GLY A 394 -23.62 -26.55 4.56
N LEU A 395 -23.58 -25.40 5.24
CA LEU A 395 -24.03 -24.10 4.73
C LEU A 395 -22.87 -23.17 4.37
N ALA A 396 -21.63 -23.59 4.59
CA ALA A 396 -20.40 -22.91 4.19
C ALA A 396 -19.33 -23.94 3.79
N PRO A 397 -18.28 -23.57 3.03
CA PRO A 397 -17.16 -24.46 2.79
C PRO A 397 -16.49 -24.82 4.13
N LYS A 398 -16.02 -26.06 4.28
CA LYS A 398 -15.36 -26.48 5.52
C LYS A 398 -14.13 -25.61 5.83
N LEU A 399 -14.07 -25.05 7.03
CA LEU A 399 -12.87 -24.39 7.53
C LEU A 399 -11.81 -25.44 7.90
N LEU A 400 -10.67 -25.43 7.20
CA LEU A 400 -9.62 -26.45 7.35
C LEU A 400 -8.58 -26.04 8.40
N SER A 401 -8.12 -24.78 8.37
CA SER A 401 -7.16 -24.29 9.34
C SER A 401 -7.13 -22.77 9.42
N LEU A 402 -6.77 -22.25 10.60
CA LEU A 402 -6.46 -20.85 10.85
C LEU A 402 -5.04 -20.73 11.36
N LYS A 403 -4.29 -19.77 10.83
CA LYS A 403 -2.91 -19.55 11.25
C LYS A 403 -2.58 -18.08 11.32
N GLN A 404 -2.23 -17.61 12.51
CA GLN A 404 -1.70 -16.27 12.71
C GLN A 404 -0.43 -16.09 11.89
N VAL A 405 -0.38 -15.01 11.11
CA VAL A 405 0.83 -14.53 10.44
C VAL A 405 1.14 -13.11 10.97
N GLY A 406 2.41 -12.72 10.93
CA GLY A 406 2.88 -11.51 11.61
C GLY A 406 2.16 -10.24 11.13
N GLY A 407 2.04 -9.26 12.02
CA GLY A 407 1.51 -7.93 11.69
C GLY A 407 0.00 -7.85 11.59
N GLY A 408 -0.72 -8.65 12.38
CA GLY A 408 -2.19 -8.60 12.45
C GLY A 408 -2.92 -9.40 11.38
N TRP A 409 -2.21 -10.23 10.61
CA TRP A 409 -2.78 -11.00 9.50
C TRP A 409 -3.09 -12.44 9.91
N LEU A 410 -4.05 -13.05 9.23
CA LEU A 410 -4.50 -14.42 9.41
C LEU A 410 -4.50 -15.15 8.06
N GLU A 411 -3.90 -16.34 8.02
CA GLU A 411 -4.05 -17.29 6.91
C GLU A 411 -5.24 -18.20 7.22
N VAL A 412 -6.27 -18.11 6.39
CA VAL A 412 -7.48 -18.95 6.46
C VAL A 412 -7.42 -19.97 5.33
N ARG A 413 -7.42 -21.26 5.67
CA ARG A 413 -7.56 -22.34 4.68
C ARG A 413 -8.93 -22.96 4.77
N MET A 414 -9.61 -23.09 3.64
CA MET A 414 -10.95 -23.65 3.55
C MET A 414 -11.10 -24.57 2.34
N GLU A 415 -12.15 -25.39 2.36
CA GLU A 415 -12.54 -26.25 1.25
C GLU A 415 -12.62 -25.46 -0.07
N TRP A 416 -12.11 -26.07 -1.14
CA TRP A 416 -12.25 -25.54 -2.48
C TRP A 416 -13.55 -26.06 -3.09
N LEU A 417 -14.35 -25.13 -3.62
CA LEU A 417 -15.60 -25.41 -4.33
C LEU A 417 -15.38 -25.17 -5.84
N PRO A 418 -14.88 -26.17 -6.60
CA PRO A 418 -14.56 -26.01 -8.01
C PRO A 418 -15.78 -25.82 -8.91
N GLU A 419 -15.62 -25.03 -9.97
CA GLU A 419 -16.61 -24.92 -11.04
C GLU A 419 -16.83 -26.26 -11.76
N GLU A 420 -15.79 -27.09 -11.84
CA GLU A 420 -15.86 -28.43 -12.43
C GLU A 420 -16.85 -29.35 -11.69
N ASP A 421 -17.07 -29.09 -10.39
CA ASP A 421 -18.08 -29.80 -9.59
C ASP A 421 -19.45 -29.10 -9.65
N GLY A 422 -19.62 -28.05 -10.46
CA GLY A 422 -20.88 -27.33 -10.68
C GLY A 422 -21.13 -26.16 -9.74
N TRP A 423 -20.16 -25.75 -8.92
CA TRP A 423 -20.28 -24.57 -8.08
C TRP A 423 -20.12 -23.28 -8.87
N LYS A 424 -21.00 -22.30 -8.63
CA LYS A 424 -20.95 -20.97 -9.24
C LYS A 424 -21.25 -19.91 -8.20
N LEU A 425 -20.69 -18.71 -8.34
CA LEU A 425 -21.14 -17.54 -7.57
C LEU A 425 -22.58 -17.21 -7.96
N LEU A 426 -23.42 -16.83 -7.00
CA LEU A 426 -24.76 -16.34 -7.28
C LEU A 426 -24.71 -15.03 -8.06
N TYR A 427 -23.75 -14.17 -7.71
CA TYR A 427 -23.51 -12.92 -8.44
C TYR A 427 -23.18 -13.18 -9.91
N GLY A 428 -24.00 -12.60 -10.78
CA GLY A 428 -23.83 -12.64 -12.23
C GLY A 428 -24.53 -13.81 -12.91
N LEU A 429 -25.22 -14.67 -12.16
CA LEU A 429 -26.08 -15.69 -12.75
C LEU A 429 -27.38 -15.06 -13.27
N PRO A 430 -27.77 -15.32 -14.53
CA PRO A 430 -29.05 -14.85 -15.07
C PRO A 430 -30.26 -15.28 -14.22
N GLU A 431 -30.19 -16.47 -13.64
CA GLU A 431 -31.21 -17.05 -12.78
C GLU A 431 -31.10 -16.65 -11.29
N ALA A 432 -30.19 -15.75 -10.90
CA ALA A 432 -29.95 -15.40 -9.50
C ALA A 432 -31.23 -14.98 -8.76
N ASP A 433 -32.04 -14.11 -9.38
CA ASP A 433 -33.29 -13.64 -8.79
C ASP A 433 -34.35 -14.75 -8.68
N ASN A 434 -34.33 -15.74 -9.58
CA ASN A 434 -35.24 -16.89 -9.51
C ASN A 434 -34.88 -17.85 -8.35
N LEU A 435 -33.61 -17.88 -7.96
CA LEU A 435 -33.10 -18.73 -6.87
C LEU A 435 -33.18 -18.02 -5.50
N ARG A 436 -33.52 -16.73 -5.47
CA ARG A 436 -33.36 -15.85 -4.30
C ARG A 436 -34.13 -16.32 -3.08
N ASP A 437 -35.39 -16.72 -3.24
CA ASP A 437 -36.22 -17.21 -2.12
C ASP A 437 -35.60 -18.45 -1.45
N GLU A 438 -35.07 -19.38 -2.24
CA GLU A 438 -34.43 -20.59 -1.73
C GLU A 438 -33.08 -20.27 -1.06
N VAL A 439 -32.31 -19.33 -1.62
CA VAL A 439 -31.06 -18.84 -1.01
C VAL A 439 -31.33 -18.14 0.33
N VAL A 440 -32.32 -17.25 0.39
CA VAL A 440 -32.73 -16.56 1.64
C VAL A 440 -33.27 -17.55 2.67
N SER A 441 -33.99 -18.59 2.23
CA SER A 441 -34.41 -19.68 3.10
C SER A 441 -33.21 -20.44 3.69
N ASN A 442 -32.17 -20.72 2.90
CA ASN A 442 -30.94 -21.32 3.40
C ASN A 442 -30.17 -20.38 4.34
N LEU A 443 -30.19 -19.07 4.12
CA LEU A 443 -29.63 -18.09 5.07
C LEU A 443 -30.36 -18.13 6.40
N ALA A 444 -31.70 -18.20 6.38
CA ALA A 444 -32.52 -18.31 7.58
C ALA A 444 -32.25 -19.62 8.36
N LYS A 445 -31.83 -20.71 7.68
CA LYS A 445 -31.33 -21.91 8.35
C LYS A 445 -29.96 -21.66 8.98
N ALA A 446 -29.04 -21.00 8.27
CA ALA A 446 -27.70 -20.67 8.76
C ALA A 446 -27.74 -19.80 10.03
N HIS A 447 -28.63 -18.80 10.04
CA HIS A 447 -28.92 -17.94 11.19
C HIS A 447 -29.49 -18.68 12.41
N LYS A 448 -29.98 -19.91 12.25
CA LYS A 448 -30.46 -20.76 13.36
C LYS A 448 -29.43 -21.80 13.80
N VAL A 449 -28.25 -21.84 13.17
CA VAL A 449 -27.16 -22.72 13.60
C VAL A 449 -26.54 -22.16 14.87
N GLU A 450 -26.53 -22.97 15.92
CA GLU A 450 -25.88 -22.64 17.19
C GLU A 450 -24.35 -22.50 16.98
N VAL A 451 -23.77 -21.38 17.41
CA VAL A 451 -22.33 -21.14 17.28
C VAL A 451 -21.59 -21.56 18.55
N ARG A 452 -22.00 -21.02 19.70
CA ARG A 452 -21.49 -21.43 21.01
C ARG A 452 -22.44 -21.11 22.16
N LYS A 453 -22.18 -21.72 23.31
CA LYS A 453 -22.80 -21.34 24.59
C LYS A 453 -22.07 -20.14 25.21
N TRP A 454 -22.83 -19.16 25.68
CA TRP A 454 -22.37 -17.95 26.35
C TRP A 454 -23.13 -17.73 27.68
N LYS A 455 -22.66 -16.80 28.53
CA LYS A 455 -23.27 -16.50 29.84
C LYS A 455 -24.76 -16.14 29.80
N GLY A 456 -25.28 -15.75 28.64
CA GLY A 456 -26.69 -15.42 28.40
C GLY A 456 -27.50 -16.44 27.60
N GLY A 457 -26.94 -17.61 27.26
CA GLY A 457 -27.60 -18.64 26.44
C GLY A 457 -26.77 -19.09 25.24
N THR A 458 -27.44 -19.65 24.24
CA THR A 458 -26.81 -20.00 22.96
C THR A 458 -26.73 -18.78 22.05
N THR A 459 -25.61 -18.64 21.35
CA THR A 459 -25.36 -17.58 20.37
C THR A 459 -25.57 -18.10 18.95
N TYR A 460 -25.91 -17.17 18.06
CA TYR A 460 -26.15 -17.45 16.64
C TYR A 460 -25.32 -16.49 15.78
N GLY A 461 -24.93 -16.95 14.59
CA GLY A 461 -24.07 -16.18 13.70
C GLY A 461 -24.84 -15.13 12.90
N VAL A 462 -24.17 -14.01 12.61
CA VAL A 462 -24.50 -13.01 11.59
C VAL A 462 -23.29 -12.86 10.67
N HIS A 463 -23.51 -12.78 9.36
CA HIS A 463 -22.45 -12.69 8.36
C HIS A 463 -21.88 -11.27 8.25
N GLY A 464 -22.74 -10.26 8.28
CA GLY A 464 -22.38 -8.84 8.22
C GLY A 464 -22.20 -8.29 6.81
N ASP A 465 -21.76 -9.11 5.85
CA ASP A 465 -21.64 -8.73 4.42
C ASP A 465 -22.41 -9.69 3.51
N MET A 466 -23.66 -10.04 3.84
CA MET A 466 -24.40 -11.04 3.05
C MET A 466 -25.02 -10.43 1.79
N ARG A 467 -24.54 -10.86 0.62
CA ARG A 467 -24.94 -10.42 -0.73
C ARG A 467 -24.54 -11.47 -1.77
N ASP A 468 -25.02 -11.32 -3.00
CA ASP A 468 -24.85 -12.34 -4.05
C ASP A 468 -23.38 -12.72 -4.32
N SER A 469 -22.44 -11.78 -4.12
CA SER A 469 -21.00 -12.01 -4.32
C SER A 469 -20.35 -12.87 -3.23
N ASN A 470 -21.07 -13.15 -2.15
CA ASN A 470 -20.67 -13.96 -1.02
C ASN A 470 -21.52 -15.25 -0.88
N VAL A 471 -22.22 -15.63 -1.95
CA VAL A 471 -23.01 -16.86 -2.05
C VAL A 471 -22.52 -17.70 -3.22
N MET A 472 -22.23 -18.98 -2.98
CA MET A 472 -22.01 -19.98 -4.01
C MET A 472 -23.19 -20.95 -4.06
N VAL A 473 -23.58 -21.33 -5.27
CA VAL A 473 -24.69 -22.25 -5.54
C VAL A 473 -24.26 -23.38 -6.46
N LYS A 474 -24.91 -24.53 -6.30
CA LYS A 474 -24.76 -25.71 -7.16
C LYS A 474 -26.10 -26.41 -7.27
N MET A 475 -26.46 -26.83 -8.48
CA MET A 475 -27.64 -27.68 -8.70
C MET A 475 -27.23 -29.16 -8.69
N THR A 476 -27.78 -29.93 -7.76
CA THR A 476 -27.55 -31.37 -7.64
C THR A 476 -28.88 -32.10 -7.68
N ASN A 477 -29.14 -32.91 -8.71
CA ASN A 477 -30.37 -33.69 -8.85
C ASN A 477 -31.67 -32.87 -8.69
N GLY A 478 -31.67 -31.61 -9.16
CA GLY A 478 -32.81 -30.70 -9.05
C GLY A 478 -32.96 -30.01 -7.69
N GLN A 479 -32.03 -30.19 -6.76
CA GLN A 479 -31.97 -29.47 -5.49
C GLN A 479 -30.84 -28.42 -5.52
N LEU A 480 -31.12 -27.24 -4.98
CA LEU A 480 -30.14 -26.17 -4.83
C LEU A 480 -29.30 -26.39 -3.58
N GLU A 481 -28.00 -26.58 -3.77
CA GLU A 481 -27.03 -26.49 -2.68
C GLU A 481 -26.49 -25.06 -2.59
N VAL A 482 -26.44 -24.54 -1.37
CA VAL A 482 -25.96 -23.19 -1.08
C VAL A 482 -24.76 -23.26 -0.13
N ARG A 483 -23.73 -22.45 -0.40
CA ARG A 483 -22.58 -22.23 0.47
C ARG A 483 -22.32 -20.74 0.61
N PHE A 484 -22.41 -20.24 1.84
CA PHE A 484 -22.02 -18.89 2.20
C PHE A 484 -20.49 -18.82 2.34
N ILE A 485 -19.89 -17.78 1.78
CA ILE A 485 -18.45 -17.56 1.77
C ILE A 485 -18.14 -16.14 2.27
N ASP A 486 -16.86 -15.87 2.57
CA ASP A 486 -16.40 -14.53 2.96
C ASP A 486 -16.80 -14.05 4.38
N PHE A 487 -16.44 -14.85 5.40
CA PHE A 487 -16.70 -14.56 6.82
C PHE A 487 -15.78 -13.50 7.45
N ASP A 488 -15.24 -12.55 6.68
CA ASP A 488 -14.33 -11.53 7.23
C ASP A 488 -15.00 -10.66 8.29
N TRP A 489 -16.30 -10.40 8.14
CA TRP A 489 -17.05 -9.55 9.08
C TRP A 489 -17.89 -10.36 10.06
N ALA A 490 -18.03 -11.67 9.87
CA ALA A 490 -18.99 -12.45 10.62
C ALA A 490 -18.69 -12.45 12.13
N LYS A 491 -19.78 -12.39 12.92
CA LYS A 491 -19.75 -12.39 14.39
C LYS A 491 -20.98 -13.11 14.93
N GLU A 492 -21.03 -13.29 16.24
CA GLU A 492 -22.19 -13.82 16.94
C GLU A 492 -23.13 -12.67 17.32
N GLU A 493 -24.37 -12.67 16.81
CA GLU A 493 -25.34 -11.61 17.10
C GLU A 493 -25.58 -11.43 18.61
N GLY A 494 -25.75 -10.18 19.05
CA GLY A 494 -26.08 -9.84 20.43
C GLY A 494 -24.90 -9.75 21.39
N LEU A 495 -23.69 -10.15 20.99
CA LEU A 495 -22.49 -9.92 21.81
C LEU A 495 -22.03 -8.46 21.75
N PRO A 496 -21.42 -7.92 22.84
CA PRO A 496 -20.94 -6.54 22.86
C PRO A 496 -19.94 -6.18 21.75
N GLY A 497 -19.15 -7.15 21.28
CA GLY A 497 -18.15 -6.97 20.22
C GLY A 497 -18.65 -7.22 18.79
N SER A 498 -19.94 -7.50 18.61
CA SER A 498 -20.51 -7.83 17.29
C SER A 498 -20.92 -6.56 16.54
N LEU A 499 -19.88 -5.81 16.16
CA LEU A 499 -19.98 -4.50 15.54
C LEU A 499 -19.44 -4.54 14.11
N TYR A 500 -20.00 -3.71 13.24
CA TYR A 500 -19.44 -3.48 11.91
C TYR A 500 -18.04 -2.89 11.99
N PRO A 501 -17.13 -3.28 11.08
CA PRO A 501 -15.78 -2.74 11.03
C PRO A 501 -15.79 -1.24 10.73
N SER A 502 -14.70 -0.57 11.09
CA SER A 502 -14.44 0.80 10.65
C SER A 502 -14.20 0.85 9.13
N PHE A 503 -14.55 1.98 8.50
CA PHE A 503 -14.41 2.23 7.06
C PHE A 503 -15.25 1.28 6.20
N ILE A 504 -16.54 1.14 6.53
CA ILE A 504 -17.47 0.43 5.66
C ILE A 504 -17.67 1.24 4.39
N ASN A 505 -17.81 0.57 3.23
CA ASN A 505 -18.07 1.30 2.00
C ASN A 505 -19.52 1.78 1.97
N HIS A 506 -19.74 3.09 2.09
CA HIS A 506 -21.06 3.70 1.97
C HIS A 506 -21.51 3.92 0.53
N GLU A 507 -20.58 3.84 -0.42
CA GLU A 507 -20.81 3.96 -1.85
C GLU A 507 -20.93 2.56 -2.49
N GLY A 508 -21.83 2.40 -3.45
CA GLY A 508 -21.94 1.17 -4.24
C GLY A 508 -22.54 -0.06 -3.55
N VAL A 509 -22.98 0.01 -2.29
CA VAL A 509 -23.77 -1.06 -1.64
C VAL A 509 -25.02 -0.47 -0.99
N ASN A 510 -26.17 -1.12 -1.22
CA ASN A 510 -27.45 -0.69 -0.68
C ASN A 510 -27.70 -1.27 0.72
N TRP A 511 -26.88 -0.82 1.68
CA TRP A 511 -26.97 -1.28 3.07
C TRP A 511 -28.34 -1.02 3.70
N SER A 512 -28.79 -1.93 4.58
CA SER A 512 -30.00 -1.71 5.37
C SER A 512 -29.84 -0.54 6.36
N LEU A 513 -30.96 0.07 6.76
CA LEU A 513 -30.95 1.02 7.87
C LEU A 513 -30.35 0.36 9.13
N GLY A 514 -29.49 1.10 9.84
CA GLY A 514 -28.80 0.60 11.05
C GLY A 514 -27.43 -0.04 10.79
N VAL A 515 -27.00 -0.17 9.53
CA VAL A 515 -25.63 -0.54 9.17
C VAL A 515 -24.74 0.70 9.17
N GLY A 516 -23.60 0.62 9.83
CA GLY A 516 -22.62 1.72 9.91
C GLY A 516 -21.47 1.36 10.84
N GLU A 517 -20.37 2.11 10.77
CA GLU A 517 -19.15 1.83 11.51
C GLU A 517 -19.38 1.75 13.02
N GLY A 518 -18.92 0.67 13.65
CA GLY A 518 -19.07 0.47 15.08
C GLY A 518 -20.52 0.25 15.54
N LEU A 519 -21.49 0.19 14.63
CA LEU A 519 -22.88 -0.17 14.94
C LEU A 519 -23.04 -1.69 15.03
N ARG A 520 -24.11 -2.13 15.69
CA ARG A 520 -24.38 -3.55 15.93
C ARG A 520 -24.72 -4.27 14.63
N MET A 521 -24.14 -5.44 14.44
CA MET A 521 -24.53 -6.34 13.36
C MET A 521 -25.76 -7.16 13.75
N LEU A 522 -26.75 -7.22 12.87
CA LEU A 522 -27.98 -7.97 13.05
C LEU A 522 -28.21 -8.91 11.86
N GLN A 523 -28.78 -10.09 12.12
CA GLN A 523 -29.20 -11.05 11.10
C GLN A 523 -30.22 -10.46 10.12
N GLU A 524 -31.01 -9.48 10.57
CA GLU A 524 -31.94 -8.75 9.72
C GLU A 524 -31.23 -7.96 8.62
N HIS A 525 -30.02 -7.45 8.88
CA HIS A 525 -29.22 -6.76 7.87
C HIS A 525 -28.81 -7.71 6.73
N ASP A 526 -28.38 -8.94 7.07
CA ASP A 526 -28.05 -9.96 6.08
C ASP A 526 -29.25 -10.33 5.21
N LYS A 527 -30.42 -10.54 5.84
CA LYS A 527 -31.66 -10.90 5.14
C LYS A 527 -32.16 -9.79 4.22
N TYR A 528 -32.07 -8.54 4.68
CA TYR A 528 -32.47 -7.39 3.88
C TYR A 528 -31.63 -7.31 2.62
N LEU A 529 -30.30 -7.24 2.75
CA LEU A 529 -29.41 -7.03 1.60
C LEU A 529 -29.48 -8.19 0.61
N LEU A 530 -29.46 -9.45 1.08
CA LEU A 530 -29.58 -10.62 0.20
C LEU A 530 -30.97 -10.76 -0.43
N GLY A 531 -32.01 -10.29 0.27
CA GLY A 531 -33.39 -10.32 -0.21
C GLY A 531 -33.67 -9.33 -1.36
N LEU A 532 -32.82 -8.32 -1.55
CA LEU A 532 -32.94 -7.41 -2.69
C LEU A 532 -32.58 -8.12 -4.01
N PRO A 533 -33.27 -7.81 -5.12
CA PRO A 533 -32.83 -8.21 -6.45
C PRO A 533 -31.38 -7.81 -6.71
N GLN A 534 -30.66 -8.59 -7.52
CA GLN A 534 -29.21 -8.40 -7.69
C GLN A 534 -28.86 -6.94 -8.08
N ALA A 535 -29.62 -6.35 -9.00
CA ALA A 535 -29.43 -4.97 -9.46
C ALA A 535 -29.62 -3.92 -8.36
N LYS A 536 -30.38 -4.23 -7.30
CA LYS A 536 -30.68 -3.31 -6.18
C LYS A 536 -29.76 -3.49 -4.98
N GLN A 537 -28.86 -4.48 -4.98
CA GLN A 537 -27.83 -4.64 -3.96
C GLN A 537 -26.71 -3.60 -4.10
N ILE A 538 -26.60 -2.98 -5.27
CA ILE A 538 -25.67 -1.91 -5.60
C ILE A 538 -26.46 -0.60 -5.62
N LYS A 539 -25.90 0.49 -5.07
CA LYS A 539 -26.47 1.83 -5.24
C LYS A 539 -26.24 2.29 -6.70
N VAL A 540 -27.32 2.55 -7.42
CA VAL A 540 -27.26 3.27 -8.70
C VAL A 540 -27.36 4.75 -8.37
N GLU A 541 -26.41 5.58 -8.84
CA GLU A 541 -26.55 7.04 -8.77
C GLU A 541 -27.74 7.43 -9.65
N GLU A 542 -28.85 7.83 -9.04
CA GLU A 542 -29.88 8.59 -9.74
C GLU A 542 -29.22 9.91 -10.14
N LYS A 543 -29.11 10.17 -11.44
CA LYS A 543 -28.92 11.54 -11.91
C LYS A 543 -30.22 12.25 -11.57
N GLU A 544 -30.17 13.19 -10.65
CA GLU A 544 -31.20 14.22 -10.57
C GLU A 544 -31.12 14.97 -11.90
N ASP A 545 -32.07 14.68 -12.79
CA ASP A 545 -32.36 15.51 -13.94
C ASP A 545 -33.11 16.73 -13.36
N ASP A 546 -32.36 17.79 -13.04
CA ASP A 546 -32.89 19.10 -12.68
C ASP A 546 -33.50 19.75 -13.94
N ASP A 547 -34.66 19.23 -14.36
CA ASP A 547 -35.61 19.97 -15.20
C ASP A 547 -36.54 20.73 -14.24
N GLU A 548 -36.08 21.87 -13.71
CA GLU A 548 -36.97 22.89 -13.15
C GLU A 548 -37.04 24.07 -14.12
N ASP A 549 -38.21 24.19 -14.73
CA ASP A 549 -38.74 25.34 -15.44
C ASP A 549 -38.67 26.58 -14.53
N ASP A 550 -38.01 27.65 -14.96
CA ASP A 550 -38.24 29.00 -14.41
C ASP A 550 -38.44 29.98 -15.57
N ASP A 551 -39.72 30.21 -15.87
CA ASP A 551 -40.24 31.39 -16.54
C ASP A 551 -40.20 32.60 -15.57
N ASP A 552 -39.91 33.77 -16.16
CA ASP A 552 -40.35 35.12 -15.79
C ASP A 552 -39.66 35.91 -14.63
N ASP A 553 -39.11 37.05 -15.08
CA ASP A 553 -39.24 38.41 -14.56
C ASP A 553 -38.29 38.95 -13.47
N ASP A 554 -37.37 39.79 -13.99
CA ASP A 554 -37.16 41.21 -13.68
C ASP A 554 -36.51 41.71 -12.37
N ASP A 555 -35.58 42.64 -12.63
CA ASP A 555 -35.13 43.83 -11.90
C ASP A 555 -33.97 43.75 -10.87
N ASP A 556 -32.82 44.24 -11.36
CA ASP A 556 -32.00 45.35 -10.83
C ASP A 556 -31.57 45.33 -9.35
N ASP A 557 -30.27 45.10 -9.10
CA ASP A 557 -29.25 46.16 -8.94
C ASP A 557 -27.98 45.60 -8.23
N ASP A 558 -26.85 46.09 -8.70
CA ASP A 558 -25.48 45.61 -8.49
C ASP A 558 -24.88 45.76 -7.07
N ASP A 559 -23.84 44.94 -6.85
CA ASP A 559 -22.67 45.10 -5.96
C ASP A 559 -22.75 44.67 -4.48
N ASP A 560 -22.65 43.35 -4.25
CA ASP A 560 -21.86 42.77 -3.15
C ASP A 560 -21.11 41.54 -3.68
N ASP A 561 -19.80 41.65 -3.87
CA ASP A 561 -18.98 40.56 -4.43
C ASP A 561 -18.42 39.66 -3.32
N ASP A 562 -18.67 38.38 -3.53
CA ASP A 562 -19.04 37.42 -2.51
C ASP A 562 -17.93 36.40 -2.22
N TYR A 563 -18.10 35.75 -1.09
CA TYR A 563 -17.25 34.73 -0.50
C TYR A 563 -17.32 33.42 -1.32
N MET A 564 -16.39 33.20 -2.24
CA MET A 564 -16.35 31.94 -3.01
C MET A 564 -15.75 30.76 -2.22
N GLU A 565 -16.64 29.87 -1.75
CA GLU A 565 -16.31 28.50 -1.31
C GLU A 565 -15.80 27.63 -2.47
N PRO A 566 -14.74 26.82 -2.29
CA PRO A 566 -14.24 25.94 -3.34
C PRO A 566 -14.95 24.56 -3.37
N ASN A 567 -15.58 24.31 -4.52
CA ASN A 567 -15.94 23.03 -5.14
C ASN A 567 -15.24 21.76 -4.57
N ARG A 568 -15.98 20.95 -3.81
CA ARG A 568 -15.64 19.55 -3.49
C ARG A 568 -16.00 18.64 -4.67
N LYS A 569 -15.04 18.36 -5.57
CA LYS A 569 -15.10 17.14 -6.39
C LYS A 569 -14.76 15.92 -5.52
N LYS A 570 -15.77 15.09 -5.29
CA LYS A 570 -15.76 13.88 -4.46
C LYS A 570 -14.71 12.87 -4.95
N LEU A 571 -13.81 12.49 -4.04
CA LEU A 571 -12.88 11.37 -4.19
C LEU A 571 -13.63 10.05 -3.96
N ARG A 572 -13.52 9.12 -4.90
CA ARG A 572 -13.94 7.71 -4.75
C ARG A 572 -12.89 6.95 -3.94
N LEU A 573 -13.31 6.25 -2.89
CA LEU A 573 -12.51 5.36 -2.04
C LEU A 573 -12.95 3.90 -2.22
#